data_AF-A0A8R1DEJ7-F1
#
_entry.id   AF-A0A8R1DEJ7-F1
#
_cell.length_a   1.000
_cell.length_b   1.000
_cell.length_c   1.000
_cell.angle_alpha   90.00
_cell.angle_beta   90.00
_cell.angle_gamma   90.00
#
_symmetry.space_group_name_H-M   'P 1'
#
loop_
_entity.id
_entity.type
_entity.pdbx_description
1 polymer ?
#
loop_
_entity_poly.entity_id
_entity_poly.type
_entity_poly.pdbx_seq_one_letter_code
_entity_poly.pdbx_strand_id
1 'polypeptide(L)'
;MTKLKCKSLRGQKKDALQKSLEDQKTELATLRVSKVTGGAASKLSKIRVVRKNIARILTVINQTQKQELRKFYADHKYKPIDLRAKKTRAIRRRLTAHELSLRSAKQQAKSRNFAVRKFAVKA
;
A
#
# COMPACT_ATOMS: atom_id res chain seq x y z
N MET A 1 21.35 7.06 -19.59
CA MET A 1 20.31 6.38 -18.80
C MET A 1 19.00 7.12 -18.91
N THR A 2 17.98 6.44 -19.42
CA THR A 2 16.62 6.95 -19.50
C THR A 2 15.87 6.65 -18.19
N LYS A 3 14.77 7.36 -17.99
CA LYS A 3 13.86 7.14 -16.85
C LYS A 3 13.15 5.80 -17.04
N LEU A 4 13.32 4.86 -16.10
CA LEU A 4 12.57 3.61 -16.12
C LEU A 4 11.08 3.85 -15.87
N LYS A 5 10.23 3.16 -16.64
CA LYS A 5 8.77 3.18 -16.48
C LYS A 5 8.35 2.03 -15.57
N CYS A 6 7.53 2.30 -14.56
CA CYS A 6 7.07 1.24 -13.64
C CYS A 6 6.26 0.14 -14.36
N LYS A 7 5.57 0.48 -15.46
CA LYS A 7 4.81 -0.49 -16.27
C LYS A 7 5.70 -1.61 -16.82
N SER A 8 6.94 -1.32 -17.24
CA SER A 8 7.84 -2.34 -17.78
C SER A 8 8.49 -3.20 -16.71
N LEU A 9 8.55 -2.72 -15.46
CA LEU A 9 9.08 -3.47 -14.32
C LEU A 9 8.04 -4.43 -13.74
N ARG A 10 6.75 -4.06 -13.81
CA ARG A 10 5.65 -4.94 -13.41
C ARG A 10 5.53 -6.10 -14.41
N GLY A 11 5.65 -7.32 -13.92
CA GLY A 11 5.64 -8.55 -14.74
C GLY A 11 7.01 -9.19 -14.92
N GLN A 12 8.10 -8.49 -14.58
CA GLN A 12 9.42 -9.11 -14.50
C GLN A 12 9.54 -9.97 -13.23
N LYS A 13 10.33 -11.04 -13.31
CA LYS A 13 10.65 -11.90 -12.16
C LYS A 13 11.50 -11.13 -11.13
N LYS A 14 11.39 -11.50 -9.86
CA LYS A 14 12.12 -10.88 -8.75
C LYS A 14 13.64 -10.85 -8.99
N ASP A 15 14.19 -11.95 -9.48
CA ASP A 15 15.63 -12.08 -9.71
C ASP A 15 16.14 -11.11 -10.78
N ALA A 16 15.35 -10.90 -11.85
CA ALA A 16 15.66 -9.93 -12.89
C ALA A 16 15.62 -8.48 -12.36
N LEU A 17 14.65 -8.17 -11.49
CA LEU A 17 14.57 -6.87 -10.83
C LEU A 17 15.73 -6.64 -9.85
N GLN A 18 16.18 -7.68 -9.14
CA GLN A 18 17.34 -7.62 -8.26
C GLN A 18 18.64 -7.40 -9.04
N LYS A 19 18.83 -8.08 -10.17
CA LYS A 19 19.98 -7.83 -11.05
C LYS A 19 20.01 -6.39 -11.55
N SER A 20 18.88 -5.89 -12.07
CA SER A 20 18.76 -4.50 -12.52
C SER A 20 18.97 -3.48 -11.39
N LEU A 21 18.62 -3.82 -10.15
CA LEU A 21 18.87 -2.99 -8.98
C LEU A 21 20.37 -2.87 -8.68
N GLU A 22 21.11 -3.97 -8.73
CA GLU A 22 22.56 -3.96 -8.50
C GLU A 22 23.31 -3.19 -9.60
N ASP A 23 22.93 -3.38 -10.86
CA ASP A 23 23.49 -2.62 -11.99
C ASP A 23 23.30 -1.09 -11.82
N GLN A 24 22.17 -0.66 -11.25
CA GLN A 24 21.95 0.76 -10.98
C GLN A 24 22.69 1.29 -9.76
N LYS A 25 22.94 0.44 -8.75
CA LYS A 25 23.73 0.81 -7.59
C LYS A 25 25.21 0.98 -7.95
N THR A 26 25.75 0.08 -8.77
CA THR A 26 27.14 0.17 -9.26
C THR A 26 27.30 1.43 -10.11
N GLU A 27 26.38 1.71 -11.04
CA GLU A 27 26.39 2.96 -11.82
C GLU A 27 26.31 4.20 -10.92
N LEU A 28 25.45 4.19 -9.89
CA LEU A 28 25.35 5.31 -8.95
C LEU A 28 26.66 5.53 -8.19
N ALA A 29 27.36 4.47 -7.80
CA ALA A 29 28.66 4.57 -7.14
C ALA A 29 29.70 5.22 -8.06
N THR A 30 29.79 4.78 -9.31
CA THR A 30 30.69 5.37 -10.32
C THR A 30 30.39 6.86 -10.56
N LEU A 31 29.10 7.23 -10.61
CA LEU A 31 28.68 8.63 -10.78
C LEU A 31 29.00 9.49 -9.56
N ARG A 32 28.99 8.92 -8.35
CA ARG A 32 29.39 9.63 -7.12
C ARG A 32 30.89 9.92 -7.08
N VAL A 33 31.72 8.96 -7.49
CA VAL A 33 33.16 9.19 -7.64
C VAL A 33 33.42 10.30 -8.67
N SER A 34 32.75 10.21 -9.83
CA SER A 34 32.86 11.24 -10.88
C SER A 34 32.41 12.63 -10.43
N LYS A 35 31.51 12.72 -9.44
CA LYS A 35 31.10 14.00 -8.84
C LYS A 35 32.21 14.65 -8.03
N VAL A 36 32.98 13.84 -7.30
CA VAL A 36 34.10 14.33 -6.47
C VAL A 36 35.26 14.80 -7.35
N THR A 37 35.56 14.07 -8.42
CA THR A 37 36.67 14.39 -9.34
C THR A 37 36.34 15.50 -10.34
N GLY A 38 35.26 16.26 -10.15
CA GLY A 38 34.88 17.37 -11.04
C GLY A 38 34.42 16.96 -12.44
N GLY A 39 33.76 15.81 -12.60
CA GLY A 39 33.33 15.29 -13.90
C GLY A 39 32.29 16.17 -14.63
N ALA A 40 32.14 15.94 -15.94
CA ALA A 40 31.26 16.71 -16.82
C ALA A 40 29.80 16.80 -16.33
N ALA A 41 29.18 17.99 -16.47
CA ALA A 41 27.81 18.26 -16.02
C ALA A 41 26.76 17.30 -16.61
N SER A 42 26.94 16.87 -17.87
CA SER A 42 26.08 15.89 -18.55
C SER A 42 26.11 14.50 -17.89
N LYS A 43 27.21 14.14 -17.23
CA LYS A 43 27.35 12.90 -16.46
C LYS A 43 26.73 13.06 -15.07
N LEU A 44 26.90 14.21 -14.42
CA LEU A 44 26.36 14.48 -13.09
C LEU A 44 24.82 14.59 -13.07
N SER A 45 24.21 15.09 -14.13
CA SER A 45 22.75 15.17 -14.25
C SER A 45 22.05 13.80 -14.17
N LYS A 46 22.77 12.72 -14.54
CA LYS A 46 22.27 11.33 -14.51
C LYS A 46 22.07 10.82 -13.08
N ILE A 47 22.76 11.37 -12.07
CA ILE A 47 22.66 10.93 -10.66
C ILE A 47 21.19 10.95 -10.18
N ARG A 48 20.45 12.01 -10.50
CA ARG A 48 19.03 12.14 -10.11
C ARG A 48 18.17 11.06 -10.76
N VAL A 49 18.45 10.74 -12.03
CA VAL A 49 17.70 9.73 -12.79
C VAL A 49 17.95 8.35 -12.22
N VAL A 50 19.22 7.97 -11.99
CA VAL A 50 19.61 6.67 -11.42
C VAL A 50 19.04 6.49 -10.01
N ARG A 51 19.14 7.48 -9.13
CA ARG A 51 18.52 7.43 -7.78
C ARG A 51 17.01 7.18 -7.84
N LYS A 52 16.31 7.86 -8.75
CA LYS A 52 14.86 7.66 -8.93
C LYS A 52 14.55 6.31 -9.56
N ASN A 53 15.41 5.77 -10.42
CA ASN A 53 15.23 4.44 -10.99
C ASN A 53 15.37 3.35 -9.90
N ILE A 54 16.39 3.43 -9.04
CA ILE A 54 16.57 2.54 -7.87
C ILE A 54 15.32 2.53 -7.00
N ALA A 55 14.81 3.72 -6.65
CA ALA A 55 13.59 3.85 -5.84
C ALA A 55 12.36 3.20 -6.51
N ARG A 56 12.23 3.31 -7.85
CA ARG A 56 11.13 2.66 -8.59
C ARG A 56 11.24 1.14 -8.55
N ILE A 57 12.44 0.57 -8.77
CA ILE A 57 12.65 -0.88 -8.73
C ILE A 57 12.30 -1.43 -7.33
N LEU A 58 12.85 -0.81 -6.27
CA LEU A 58 12.53 -1.19 -4.88
C LEU A 58 11.03 -1.09 -4.57
N THR A 59 10.36 -0.06 -5.09
CA THR A 59 8.91 0.12 -4.91
C THR A 59 8.12 -1.03 -5.55
N VAL A 60 8.49 -1.44 -6.77
CA VAL A 60 7.81 -2.56 -7.46
C VAL A 60 8.04 -3.88 -6.73
N ILE A 61 9.28 -4.18 -6.30
CA ILE A 61 9.59 -5.37 -5.50
C ILE A 61 8.76 -5.41 -4.20
N ASN A 62 8.72 -4.28 -3.48
CA ASN A 62 7.94 -4.19 -2.24
C ASN A 62 6.43 -4.32 -2.49
N GLN A 63 5.94 -3.81 -3.62
CA GLN A 63 4.54 -3.90 -4.00
C GLN A 63 4.14 -5.35 -4.29
N THR A 64 4.94 -6.10 -5.06
CA THR A 64 4.65 -7.51 -5.39
C THR A 64 4.71 -8.37 -4.14
N GLN A 65 5.74 -8.21 -3.31
CA GLN A 65 5.87 -8.93 -2.04
C GLN A 65 4.66 -8.66 -1.10
N LYS A 66 4.25 -7.40 -0.94
CA LYS A 66 3.06 -7.08 -0.13
C LYS A 66 1.77 -7.64 -0.72
N GLN A 67 1.66 -7.70 -2.05
CA GLN A 67 0.47 -8.28 -2.70
C GLN A 67 0.40 -9.79 -2.46
N GLU A 68 1.50 -10.51 -2.58
CA GLU A 68 1.59 -11.95 -2.30
C GLU A 68 1.29 -12.24 -0.82
N LEU A 69 1.86 -11.47 0.10
CA LEU A 69 1.55 -11.60 1.53
C LEU A 69 0.08 -11.34 1.84
N ARG A 70 -0.56 -10.38 1.16
CA ARG A 70 -2.01 -10.12 1.32
C ARG A 70 -2.87 -11.28 0.83
N LYS A 71 -2.46 -11.96 -0.25
CA LYS A 71 -3.14 -13.17 -0.74
C LYS A 71 -3.01 -14.30 0.27
N PHE A 72 -1.80 -14.54 0.78
CA PHE A 72 -1.55 -15.58 1.78
C PHE A 72 -2.35 -15.34 3.09
N TYR A 73 -2.34 -14.11 3.61
CA TYR A 73 -3.08 -13.75 4.83
C TYR A 73 -4.53 -13.31 4.56
N ALA A 74 -5.13 -13.66 3.43
CA ALA A 74 -6.50 -13.23 3.10
C ALA A 74 -7.52 -13.78 4.12
N ASP A 75 -7.47 -15.10 4.34
CA ASP A 75 -8.45 -15.84 5.17
C ASP A 75 -8.01 -16.05 6.61
N HIS A 76 -6.76 -15.68 6.91
CA HIS A 76 -6.22 -15.79 8.26
C HIS A 76 -6.87 -14.77 9.20
N LYS A 77 -7.37 -15.24 10.36
CA LYS A 77 -7.92 -14.39 11.42
C LYS A 77 -6.92 -13.33 11.89
N TYR A 78 -5.66 -13.71 12.08
CA TYR A 78 -4.61 -12.81 12.55
C TYR A 78 -3.65 -12.45 11.42
N LYS A 79 -3.66 -11.18 11.05
CA LYS A 79 -2.75 -10.61 10.05
C LYS A 79 -1.61 -9.85 10.72
N PRO A 80 -0.40 -9.82 10.12
CA PRO A 80 0.68 -8.95 10.54
C PRO A 80 0.25 -7.48 10.63
N ILE A 81 0.82 -6.71 11.57
CA ILE A 81 0.43 -5.32 11.86
C ILE A 81 0.53 -4.42 10.62
N ASP A 82 1.49 -4.69 9.74
CA ASP A 82 1.71 -3.93 8.49
C ASP A 82 0.63 -4.14 7.44
N LEU A 83 -0.08 -5.27 7.48
CA LEU A 83 -1.15 -5.59 6.54
C LEU A 83 -2.54 -5.20 7.07
N ARG A 84 -2.65 -4.85 8.35
CA ARG A 84 -3.92 -4.38 8.94
C ARG A 84 -4.31 -3.02 8.35
N ALA A 85 -5.61 -2.78 8.22
CA ALA A 85 -6.12 -1.49 7.82
C ALA A 85 -5.63 -0.39 8.77
N LYS A 86 -5.02 0.67 8.21
CA LYS A 86 -4.53 1.82 8.98
C LYS A 86 -5.71 2.73 9.34
N LYS A 87 -6.34 2.44 10.47
CA LYS A 87 -7.40 3.27 11.10
C LYS A 87 -6.90 3.84 12.42
N THR A 88 -7.56 4.88 12.94
CA THR A 88 -7.25 5.42 14.27
C THR A 88 -7.48 4.37 15.36
N ARG A 89 -6.80 4.50 16.49
CA ARG A 89 -6.95 3.59 17.64
C ARG A 89 -8.39 3.54 18.14
N ALA A 90 -9.06 4.70 18.19
CA ALA A 90 -10.46 4.80 18.61
C ALA A 90 -11.38 3.99 17.68
N ILE A 91 -11.24 4.13 16.36
CA ILE A 91 -12.05 3.37 15.39
C ILE A 91 -11.79 1.86 15.49
N ARG A 92 -10.55 1.43 15.75
CA ARG A 92 -10.23 0.00 15.93
C ARG A 92 -10.84 -0.62 17.18
N ARG A 93 -11.13 0.18 18.22
CA ARG A 93 -11.69 -0.28 19.49
C ARG A 93 -13.21 -0.19 19.56
N ARG A 94 -13.84 0.56 18.64
CA ARG A 94 -15.29 0.66 18.54
C ARG A 94 -15.89 -0.71 18.18
N LEU A 95 -17.07 -0.99 18.73
CA LEU A 95 -17.89 -2.13 18.35
C LEU A 95 -18.16 -2.17 16.84
N THR A 96 -18.26 -3.37 16.30
CA THR A 96 -18.67 -3.63 14.91
C THR A 96 -20.11 -3.18 14.68
N ALA A 97 -20.47 -2.94 13.41
CA ALA A 97 -21.86 -2.57 13.07
C ALA A 97 -22.86 -3.65 13.48
N HIS A 98 -22.47 -4.93 13.39
CA HIS A 98 -23.27 -6.06 13.85
C HIS A 98 -23.51 -5.98 15.37
N GLU A 99 -22.45 -5.86 16.17
CA GLU A 99 -22.57 -5.73 17.64
C GLU A 99 -23.43 -4.53 18.05
N LEU A 100 -23.30 -3.39 17.37
CA LEU A 100 -24.13 -2.21 17.61
C LEU A 100 -25.61 -2.42 17.24
N SER A 101 -25.89 -3.30 16.27
CA SER A 101 -27.24 -3.60 15.81
C SER A 101 -27.95 -4.66 16.66
N LEU A 102 -27.21 -5.37 17.53
CA LEU A 102 -27.79 -6.39 18.41
C LEU A 102 -28.82 -5.76 19.33
N ARG A 103 -30.03 -6.33 19.29
CA ARG A 103 -31.17 -5.96 20.14
C ARG A 103 -31.60 -7.18 20.92
N SER A 104 -32.02 -6.98 22.18
CA SER A 104 -32.58 -8.08 22.97
C SER A 104 -33.86 -8.64 22.33
N ALA A 105 -34.18 -9.90 22.57
CA ALA A 105 -35.40 -10.52 22.03
C ALA A 105 -36.66 -9.70 22.35
N LYS A 106 -36.73 -9.12 23.57
CA LYS A 106 -37.79 -8.21 24.01
C LYS A 106 -37.85 -6.93 23.17
N GLN A 107 -36.71 -6.28 22.91
CA GLN A 107 -36.65 -5.08 22.06
C GLN A 107 -37.02 -5.39 20.61
N GLN A 108 -36.60 -6.55 20.08
CA GLN A 108 -36.96 -6.99 18.73
C GLN A 108 -38.47 -7.19 18.60
N ALA A 109 -39.09 -7.92 19.53
CA ALA A 109 -40.55 -8.09 19.58
C ALA A 109 -41.27 -6.75 19.65
N LYS A 110 -40.85 -5.83 20.54
CA LYS A 110 -41.43 -4.49 20.63
C LYS A 110 -41.32 -3.71 19.32
N SER A 111 -40.14 -3.73 18.68
CA SER A 111 -39.93 -3.00 17.42
C SER A 111 -40.72 -3.57 16.24
N ARG A 112 -40.98 -4.89 16.23
CA ARG A 112 -41.86 -5.54 15.24
C ARG A 112 -43.32 -5.16 15.46
N ASN A 113 -43.78 -5.21 16.70
CA ASN A 113 -45.17 -4.91 17.05
C ASN A 113 -45.51 -3.42 16.88
N PHE A 114 -44.57 -2.53 17.20
CA PHE A 114 -44.76 -1.08 17.19
C PHE A 114 -43.75 -0.39 16.27
N ALA A 115 -43.82 -0.70 14.97
CA ALA A 115 -43.01 -0.01 13.98
C ALA A 115 -43.40 1.46 13.89
N VAL A 116 -42.41 2.36 13.82
CA VAL A 116 -42.64 3.80 13.64
C VAL A 116 -43.29 4.02 12.28
N ARG A 117 -44.53 4.49 12.29
CA ARG A 117 -45.30 4.80 11.08
C ARG A 117 -45.10 6.27 10.73
N LYS A 118 -44.97 6.58 9.44
CA LYS A 118 -45.02 7.96 8.96
C LYS A 118 -46.50 8.36 8.86
N PHE A 119 -46.88 9.45 9.51
CA PHE A 119 -48.22 10.03 9.43
C PHE A 119 -48.13 11.55 9.51
N ALA A 120 -49.20 12.23 9.08
CA ALA A 120 -49.37 13.68 9.22
C ALA A 120 -50.79 13.95 9.74
N VAL A 121 -50.98 15.08 10.41
CA VAL A 121 -52.29 15.55 10.87
C VAL A 121 -52.77 16.61 9.89
N LYS A 122 -54.05 16.55 9.54
CA LYS A 122 -54.70 17.54 8.68
C LYS A 122 -54.72 18.89 9.39
N ALA A 123 -54.50 19.98 8.65
CA ALA A 123 -54.69 21.34 9.16
C ALA A 123 -56.16 21.58 9.54
#